data_AF-A0A232ESW8-F1
#
_entry.id   AF-A0A232ESW8-F1
#
_cell.length_a   1.000
_cell.length_b   1.000
_cell.length_c   1.000
_cell.angle_alpha   90.00
_cell.angle_beta   90.00
_cell.angle_gamma   90.00
#
_symmetry.space_group_name_H-M   'P 1'
#
loop_
_entity.id
_entity.type
_entity.pdbx_description
1 polymer ?
#
loop_
_entity_poly.entity_id
_entity_poly.type
_entity_poly.pdbx_seq_one_letter_code
_entity_poly.pdbx_strand_id
1 'polypeptide(L)'
;MIALKPILQAWLEEAEAQAKNKRRDPDAPSVLPAGEKKRKRTSIAAPEKRSLEAYFAVQPRPSGEKIAAIAEKLDLKKNVVRVWFCNQRQKQKRMKFAAQH
;
A
#
# COMPACT_ATOMS: atom_id res chain seq x y z
N MET A 1 16.48 -0.86 9.02
CA MET A 1 15.85 0.12 9.93
C MET A 1 16.60 1.47 10.00
N ILE A 2 17.48 1.80 9.04
CA ILE A 2 18.32 3.01 9.13
C ILE A 2 17.80 4.15 8.22
N ALA A 3 17.17 3.83 7.09
CA ALA A 3 16.72 4.83 6.12
C ALA A 3 15.54 5.72 6.59
N LEU A 4 14.79 5.29 7.61
CA LEU A 4 13.60 6.01 8.08
C LEU A 4 13.86 6.91 9.29
N LYS A 5 14.91 6.64 10.06
CA LYS A 5 15.21 7.40 11.29
C LYS A 5 15.42 8.91 11.05
N PRO A 6 16.21 9.36 10.05
CA PRO A 6 16.40 10.80 9.84
C PRO A 6 15.12 11.49 9.32
N ILE A 7 14.36 10.81 8.45
CA ILE A 7 13.11 11.37 7.88
C ILE A 7 12.05 11.54 8.98
N LEU A 8 11.91 10.53 9.85
CA LEU A 8 10.94 10.57 10.94
C LEU A 8 11.34 11.58 12.01
N GLN A 9 12.63 11.76 12.27
CA GLN A 9 13.13 12.73 13.24
C GLN A 9 12.92 14.17 12.75
N ALA A 10 13.24 14.46 11.49
CA ALA A 10 12.98 15.77 10.89
C ALA A 10 11.47 16.10 10.86
N TRP A 11 10.63 15.11 10.53
CA TRP A 11 9.18 15.30 10.58
C TRP A 11 8.65 15.55 12.00
N LEU A 12 9.22 14.87 13.00
CA LEU A 12 8.84 15.04 14.41
C LEU A 12 9.20 16.43 14.93
N GLU A 13 10.41 16.92 14.64
CA GLU A 13 10.86 18.26 15.03
C GLU A 13 10.00 19.37 14.39
N GLU A 14 9.64 19.20 13.12
CA GLU A 14 8.75 20.13 12.41
C GLU A 14 7.33 20.13 13.00
N ALA A 15 6.79 18.96 13.36
CA ALA A 15 5.48 18.87 14.01
C ALA A 15 5.48 19.53 15.42
N GLU A 16 6.55 19.35 16.19
CA GLU A 16 6.72 20.00 17.50
C GLU A 16 6.89 21.52 17.39
N ALA A 17 7.64 22.00 16.39
CA ALA A 17 7.79 23.43 16.09
C ALA A 17 6.45 24.07 15.68
N GLN A 18 5.67 23.37 14.84
CA GLN A 18 4.32 23.82 14.46
C GLN A 18 3.37 23.87 15.66
N ALA A 19 3.42 22.89 16.57
CA ALA A 19 2.62 22.90 17.79
C ALA A 19 3.01 24.03 18.76
N LYS A 20 4.31 24.34 18.88
CA LYS A 20 4.80 25.49 19.65
C LYS A 20 4.38 26.82 19.01
N ASN A 21 4.40 26.92 17.68
CA ASN A 21 3.96 28.12 16.97
C ASN A 21 2.44 28.33 17.07
N LYS A 22 1.62 27.26 17.02
CA LYS A 22 0.16 27.30 17.21
C LYS A 22 -0.25 27.77 18.61
N ARG A 23 0.59 27.52 19.63
CA ARG A 23 0.40 28.05 20.99
C ARG A 23 0.73 29.54 21.12
N ARG A 24 1.49 30.09 20.16
CA ARG A 24 1.95 31.49 20.15
C ARG A 24 1.10 32.37 19.23
N ASP A 25 0.56 31.79 18.16
CA ASP A 25 -0.34 32.45 17.22
C ASP A 25 -1.45 31.46 16.75
N PRO A 26 -2.70 31.62 17.20
CA PRO A 26 -3.78 30.69 16.87
C PRO A 26 -4.23 30.76 15.39
N ASP A 27 -3.84 31.78 14.64
CA ASP A 27 -4.29 32.05 13.26
C ASP A 27 -3.26 31.63 12.17
N ALA A 28 -2.09 31.15 12.57
CA ALA A 28 -1.06 30.70 11.62
C ALA A 28 -1.57 29.62 10.63
N PRO A 29 -1.36 29.79 9.30
CA PRO A 29 -1.85 28.87 8.29
C PRO A 29 -1.18 27.50 8.42
N SER A 30 -2.00 26.45 8.52
CA SER A 30 -1.55 25.05 8.57
C SER A 30 -0.90 24.66 7.25
N VAL A 31 0.41 24.41 7.27
CA VAL A 31 1.21 24.00 6.09
C VAL A 31 0.97 22.53 5.69
N LEU A 32 0.31 21.75 6.55
CA LEU A 32 -0.05 20.38 6.23
C LEU A 32 -1.35 20.37 5.43
N PRO A 33 -1.36 19.84 4.18
CA PRO A 33 -2.60 19.65 3.44
C PRO A 33 -3.52 18.78 4.29
N ALA A 34 -4.70 19.31 4.59
CA ALA A 34 -5.70 18.64 5.39
C ALA A 34 -6.01 17.26 4.79
N GLY A 35 -5.48 16.22 5.43
CA GLY A 35 -5.95 14.86 5.31
C GLY A 35 -5.99 14.29 3.90
N GLU A 36 -4.83 14.10 3.27
CA GLU A 36 -4.70 12.95 2.38
C GLU A 36 -4.90 11.70 3.23
N LYS A 37 -6.16 11.27 3.35
CA LYS A 37 -6.58 10.05 4.03
C LYS A 37 -5.86 8.88 3.38
N LYS A 38 -4.64 8.57 3.87
CA LYS A 38 -3.86 7.40 3.48
C LYS A 38 -4.81 6.24 3.40
N ARG A 39 -5.00 5.69 2.19
CA ARG A 39 -5.97 4.60 1.96
C ARG A 39 -5.63 3.48 2.92
N LYS A 40 -6.58 3.11 3.78
CA LYS A 40 -6.36 2.05 4.77
C LYS A 40 -5.95 0.77 4.04
N ARG A 41 -4.94 0.10 4.58
CA ARG A 41 -4.45 -1.17 4.04
C ARG A 41 -5.59 -2.19 4.10
N THR A 42 -6.01 -2.71 2.94
CA THR A 42 -6.96 -3.83 2.89
C THR A 42 -6.24 -5.10 3.36
N SER A 43 -6.73 -5.70 4.44
CA SER A 43 -6.31 -7.04 4.85
C SER A 43 -7.06 -8.05 3.99
N ILE A 44 -6.33 -8.88 3.24
CA ILE A 44 -6.90 -9.97 2.47
C ILE A 44 -6.89 -11.19 3.39
N ALA A 45 -8.05 -11.76 3.67
CA ALA A 45 -8.15 -12.92 4.54
C ALA A 45 -7.59 -14.19 3.86
N ALA A 46 -7.36 -15.23 4.67
CA ALA A 46 -6.72 -16.46 4.22
C ALA A 46 -7.45 -17.17 3.06
N PRO A 47 -8.80 -17.29 3.03
CA PRO A 47 -9.48 -17.98 1.94
C PRO A 47 -9.39 -17.21 0.61
N GLU A 48 -9.52 -15.88 0.63
CA GLU A 48 -9.41 -15.03 -0.56
C GLU A 48 -7.99 -15.07 -1.11
N LYS A 49 -6.99 -15.10 -0.24
CA LYS A 49 -5.58 -15.27 -0.64
C LYS A 49 -5.36 -16.60 -1.37
N ARG A 50 -5.89 -17.72 -0.85
CA ARG A 50 -5.77 -19.03 -1.51
C ARG A 50 -6.43 -19.03 -2.89
N SER A 51 -7.62 -18.43 -3.00
CA SER A 51 -8.32 -18.30 -4.29
C SER A 51 -7.52 -17.46 -5.30
N LEU A 52 -6.94 -16.33 -4.87
CA LEU A 52 -6.07 -15.52 -5.72
C LEU A 52 -4.82 -16.27 -6.19
N GLU A 53 -4.21 -17.08 -5.32
CA GLU A 53 -3.07 -17.93 -5.66
C GLU A 53 -3.44 -19.02 -6.68
N ALA A 54 -4.62 -19.63 -6.55
CA ALA A 54 -5.13 -20.59 -7.53
C ALA A 54 -5.34 -19.94 -8.91
N TYR A 55 -5.97 -18.77 -8.97
CA TYR A 55 -6.13 -18.02 -10.23
C TYR A 55 -4.80 -17.63 -10.85
N PHE A 56 -3.82 -17.27 -10.02
CA PHE A 56 -2.48 -16.88 -10.47
C PHE A 56 -1.69 -18.04 -11.08
N ALA A 57 -1.86 -19.26 -10.56
CA ALA A 57 -1.23 -20.45 -11.12
C ALA A 57 -1.74 -20.77 -12.54
N VAL A 58 -3.03 -20.53 -12.79
CA VAL A 58 -3.64 -20.74 -14.12
C VAL A 58 -3.28 -19.61 -15.09
N GLN A 59 -3.44 -18.35 -14.66
CA GLN A 59 -3.20 -17.19 -15.51
C GLN A 59 -2.48 -16.07 -14.74
N PRO A 60 -1.14 -15.97 -14.84
CA PRO A 60 -0.37 -14.97 -14.09
C PRO A 60 -0.54 -13.54 -14.60
N ARG A 61 -1.13 -13.35 -15.79
CA ARG A 61 -1.52 -12.05 -16.37
C ARG A 61 -3.01 -12.07 -16.73
N PRO A 62 -3.92 -11.92 -15.76
CA PRO A 62 -5.34 -11.80 -16.03
C PRO A 62 -5.65 -10.49 -16.75
N SER A 63 -6.56 -10.54 -17.73
CA SER A 63 -7.11 -9.34 -18.39
C SER A 63 -7.92 -8.50 -17.40
N GLY A 64 -8.11 -7.21 -17.70
CA GLY A 64 -8.86 -6.28 -16.83
C GLY A 64 -10.28 -6.74 -16.51
N GLU A 65 -10.92 -7.45 -17.43
CA GLU A 65 -12.25 -8.05 -17.29
C GLU A 65 -12.23 -9.23 -16.30
N LYS A 66 -11.24 -10.11 -16.43
CA LYS A 66 -11.02 -11.24 -15.49
C LYS A 66 -10.71 -10.75 -14.08
N ILE A 67 -9.97 -9.65 -13.94
CA ILE A 67 -9.70 -9.00 -12.65
C ILE A 67 -11.02 -8.50 -12.02
N ALA A 68 -11.94 -7.95 -12.81
CA ALA A 68 -13.24 -7.53 -12.31
C ALA A 68 -14.08 -8.73 -11.84
N ALA A 69 -14.12 -9.81 -12.61
CA ALA A 69 -14.83 -11.03 -12.23
C ALA A 69 -14.27 -11.67 -10.94
N ILE A 70 -12.94 -11.68 -10.75
CA ILE A 70 -12.31 -12.18 -9.52
C ILE A 70 -12.61 -11.26 -8.33
N ALA A 71 -12.63 -9.95 -8.56
CA ALA A 71 -12.98 -8.95 -7.55
C ALA A 71 -14.41 -9.14 -7.03
N GLU A 72 -15.38 -9.36 -7.91
CA GLU A 72 -16.76 -9.65 -7.51
C GLU A 72 -16.89 -10.98 -6.77
N LYS A 73 -16.23 -12.04 -7.25
CA LYS A 73 -16.29 -13.36 -6.59
C LYS A 73 -15.70 -13.39 -5.17
N LEU A 74 -14.72 -12.53 -4.90
CA LEU A 74 -14.02 -12.47 -3.62
C LEU A 74 -14.49 -11.32 -2.73
N ASP A 75 -15.51 -10.56 -3.17
CA ASP A 75 -15.96 -9.33 -2.51
C ASP A 75 -14.81 -8.34 -2.23
N LEU A 76 -13.88 -8.23 -3.18
CA LEU A 76 -12.71 -7.36 -3.08
C LEU A 76 -12.79 -6.24 -4.10
N LYS A 77 -12.21 -5.08 -3.78
CA LYS A 77 -12.13 -3.97 -4.75
C LYS A 77 -11.21 -4.36 -5.92
N LYS A 78 -11.62 -4.04 -7.16
CA LYS A 78 -10.82 -4.29 -8.39
C LYS A 78 -9.35 -3.86 -8.29
N ASN A 79 -9.10 -2.71 -7.64
CA ASN A 79 -7.73 -2.21 -7.43
C ASN A 79 -6.91 -3.10 -6.48
N VAL A 80 -7.52 -3.69 -5.45
CA VAL A 80 -6.83 -4.61 -4.51
C VAL A 80 -6.37 -5.85 -5.27
N VAL A 81 -7.27 -6.47 -6.05
CA VAL A 81 -6.95 -7.64 -6.87
C VAL A 81 -5.85 -7.30 -7.89
N ARG A 82 -5.98 -6.19 -8.63
CA ARG A 82 -4.96 -5.74 -9.60
C ARG A 82 -3.59 -5.56 -8.95
N VAL A 83 -3.50 -4.84 -7.83
CA VAL A 83 -2.25 -4.61 -7.11
C VAL A 83 -1.68 -5.92 -6.56
N TRP A 84 -2.54 -6.82 -6.09
CA TRP A 84 -2.12 -8.15 -5.63
C TRP A 84 -1.43 -8.93 -6.75
N PHE A 85 -2.02 -9.00 -7.96
CA PHE A 85 -1.40 -9.67 -9.11
C PHE A 85 -0.07 -9.02 -9.53
N CYS A 86 0.03 -7.69 -9.47
CA CYS A 86 1.29 -6.98 -9.69
C CYS A 86 2.37 -7.36 -8.66
N ASN A 87 2.02 -7.32 -7.37
CA ASN A 87 2.92 -7.66 -6.28
C ASN A 87 3.34 -9.14 -6.35
N GLN A 88 2.43 -10.02 -6.71
CA GLN A 88 2.71 -11.46 -6.84
C GLN A 88 3.67 -11.75 -7.99
N ARG A 89 3.52 -11.07 -9.14
CA ARG A 89 4.50 -11.13 -10.24
C ARG A 89 5.86 -10.58 -9.83
N GLN A 90 5.89 -9.47 -9.11
CA GLN A 90 7.15 -8.92 -8.60
C GLN A 90 7.83 -9.88 -7.62
N LYS A 91 7.06 -10.55 -6.76
CA LYS A 91 7.56 -11.59 -5.86
C LYS A 91 8.18 -12.74 -6.66
N GLN A 92 7.48 -13.28 -7.67
CA GLN A 92 8.05 -14.32 -8.54
C GLN A 92 9.35 -13.86 -9.21
N LYS A 93 9.38 -12.64 -9.75
CA LYS A 93 10.59 -12.07 -10.37
C LYS A 93 11.73 -12.01 -9.34
N ARG A 94 11.48 -11.46 -8.15
CA ARG A 94 12.49 -11.34 -7.08
C ARG A 94 13.05 -12.70 -6.65
N MET A 95 12.21 -13.73 -6.52
CA MET A 95 12.67 -15.07 -6.13
C MET A 95 13.53 -15.72 -7.23
N LYS A 96 13.23 -15.48 -8.51
CA LYS A 96 14.07 -15.98 -9.62
C LYS A 96 15.47 -15.37 -9.64
N PHE A 97 15.59 -14.08 -9.31
CA PHE A 97 16.90 -13.41 -9.23
C PHE A 97 17.67 -13.72 -7.95
N ALA A 98 16.96 -13.98 -6.83
CA ALA A 98 17.59 -14.33 -5.56
C ALA A 98 18.11 -15.78 -5.51
N ALA A 99 17.58 -16.69 -6.35
CA ALA A 99 18.05 -18.08 -6.44
C ALA A 99 19.27 -18.27 -7.38
N GLN A 100 19.77 -17.19 -7.99
CA GLN A 100 20.91 -17.20 -8.91
C GLN A 100 22.19 -16.61 -8.29
N HIS A 101 22.22 -16.43 -6.97
CA HIS A 101 23.35 -15.83 -6.24
C HIS A 101 23.67 -16.61 -4.96
#